data_AF-A0A6S6PJU4-F1
#
_entry.id   AF-A0A6S6PJU4-F1
#
_cell.length_a   1.000
_cell.length_b   1.000
_cell.length_c   1.000
_cell.angle_alpha   90.00
_cell.angle_beta   90.00
_cell.angle_gamma   90.00
#
_symmetry.space_group_name_H-M   'P 1'
#
loop_
_entity.id
_entity.type
_entity.pdbx_description
1 polymer ?
#
loop_
_entity_poly.entity_id
_entity_poly.type
_entity_poly.pdbx_seq_one_letter_code
_entity_poly.pdbx_strand_id
1 'polypeptide(L)'
;MDAMVWARNWLGLGDGPVPEVSRPEVSAKARNAQLDQDEQKRRAKARQLWHEAPAGIAGTPVEAYLAGRRIDLREMGRQPGSLRFHPTVWCGEVRRPLPAMLAAICGPSGKLVAVHRTWLAQTASGDWTKADLQAPKKVLGSFAGGCIRLWRGVSGKSLGMAEEGESVIVAEGIETGLSVALACPERRVLCAVSLSNMKSLKLPDAVKEITIAADNDTGNESARKALNAAIHEFNRQGRLVRVAMPETEGSDFNDVLRTEHDKQEIDEGS
;
A
#
# COMPACT_ATOMS: atom_id res chain seq x y z
N MET A 1 59.92 -10.64 17.48
CA MET A 1 58.70 -10.73 18.31
C MET A 1 57.88 -11.89 17.80
N ASP A 2 57.63 -12.87 18.66
CA ASP A 2 56.99 -14.14 18.29
C ASP A 2 55.50 -13.92 18.00
N ALA A 3 55.05 -14.30 16.80
CA ALA A 3 53.68 -14.09 16.33
C ALA A 3 52.63 -14.77 17.24
N MET A 4 53.02 -15.85 17.92
CA MET A 4 52.14 -16.53 18.87
C MET A 4 51.90 -15.70 20.15
N VAL A 5 52.90 -14.95 20.61
CA VAL A 5 52.77 -14.09 21.80
C VAL A 5 51.81 -12.93 21.52
N TRP A 6 51.88 -12.36 20.31
CA TRP A 6 50.94 -11.32 19.87
C TRP A 6 49.50 -11.83 19.81
N ALA A 7 49.27 -13.01 19.22
CA ALA A 7 47.93 -13.60 19.08
C ALA A 7 47.30 -13.96 20.43
N ARG A 8 48.09 -14.47 21.40
CA ARG A 8 47.60 -14.81 22.74
C ARG A 8 47.15 -13.57 23.52
N ASN A 9 47.91 -12.47 23.43
CA ASN A 9 47.53 -11.21 24.06
C ASN A 9 46.28 -10.59 23.41
N TRP A 10 46.16 -10.70 22.08
CA TRP A 10 44.97 -10.24 21.35
C TRP A 10 43.69 -11.00 21.73
N LEU A 11 43.80 -12.30 22.04
CA LEU A 11 42.69 -13.15 22.49
C LEU A 11 42.42 -13.06 24.00
N GLY A 12 43.16 -12.24 24.76
CA GLY A 12 43.00 -12.11 26.21
C GLY A 12 43.47 -13.33 27.01
N LEU A 13 44.31 -14.18 26.41
CA LEU A 13 44.85 -15.42 26.99
C LEU A 13 46.33 -15.29 27.41
N GLY A 14 46.83 -14.07 27.51
CA GLY A 14 48.19 -13.74 27.92
C GLY A 14 48.22 -12.52 28.85
N ASP A 15 49.34 -12.32 29.54
CA ASP A 15 49.50 -11.30 30.59
C ASP A 15 49.81 -9.88 30.05
N GLY A 16 49.75 -9.68 28.74
CA GLY A 16 49.99 -8.39 28.10
C GLY A 16 48.74 -7.50 28.03
N PRO A 17 48.90 -6.17 27.87
CA PRO A 17 47.77 -5.27 27.74
C PRO A 17 46.92 -5.62 26.50
N VAL A 18 45.62 -5.82 26.72
CA VAL A 18 44.65 -6.07 25.64
C VAL A 18 44.50 -4.78 24.83
N PRO A 19 44.63 -4.81 23.49
CA PRO A 19 44.41 -3.61 22.66
C PRO A 19 42.97 -3.11 22.81
N GLU A 20 42.81 -1.85 23.20
CA GLU A 20 41.49 -1.23 23.30
C GLU A 20 40.87 -1.08 21.91
N VAL A 21 39.78 -1.81 21.66
CA VAL A 21 39.03 -1.71 20.41
C VAL A 21 38.21 -0.42 20.45
N SER A 22 38.81 0.69 20.04
CA SER A 22 38.08 1.93 19.78
C SER A 22 37.15 1.72 18.57
N ARG A 23 35.87 1.45 18.84
CA ARG A 23 34.81 1.54 17.83
C ARG A 23 34.47 3.03 17.67
N PRO A 24 34.68 3.65 16.50
CA PRO A 24 34.38 5.07 16.35
C PRO A 24 32.86 5.32 16.46
N GLU A 25 32.44 6.03 17.51
CA GLU A 25 31.07 6.50 17.77
C GLU A 25 30.54 7.48 16.70
N VAL A 26 31.40 7.92 15.77
CA VAL A 26 31.09 8.80 14.64
C VAL A 26 30.09 8.17 13.63
N SER A 27 29.75 6.88 13.73
CA SER A 27 29.09 6.15 12.62
C SER A 27 27.56 6.00 12.67
N ALA A 28 26.88 6.24 13.79
CA ALA A 28 25.43 6.05 13.89
C ALA A 28 24.62 7.35 13.65
N LYS A 29 25.04 8.46 14.27
CA LYS A 29 24.33 9.75 14.17
C LYS A 29 24.39 10.34 12.75
N ALA A 30 25.56 10.29 12.11
CA ALA A 30 25.72 10.73 10.72
C ALA A 30 24.92 9.86 9.74
N ARG A 31 24.89 8.54 9.97
CA ARG A 31 24.08 7.60 9.17
C ARG A 31 22.59 7.88 9.31
N ASN A 32 22.09 8.09 10.53
CA ASN A 32 20.69 8.44 10.77
C ASN A 32 20.32 9.77 10.11
N ALA A 33 21.17 10.80 10.25
CA ALA A 33 20.95 12.09 9.60
C ALA A 33 20.90 11.97 8.06
N GLN A 34 21.75 11.14 7.46
CA GLN A 34 21.74 10.89 6.02
C GLN A 34 20.45 10.17 5.58
N LEU A 35 20.02 9.16 6.33
CA LEU A 35 18.76 8.44 6.06
C LEU A 35 17.56 9.40 6.13
N ASP A 36 17.50 10.25 7.15
CA ASP A 36 16.45 11.25 7.32
C ASP A 36 16.40 12.22 6.13
N GLN A 37 17.56 12.71 5.67
CA GLN A 37 17.65 13.57 4.50
C GLN A 37 17.17 12.88 3.22
N ASP A 38 17.54 11.62 3.01
CA ASP A 38 17.13 10.86 1.83
C ASP A 38 15.63 10.54 1.84
N GLU A 39 15.06 10.26 3.01
CA GLU A 39 13.61 10.13 3.18
C GLU A 39 12.88 11.44 2.88
N GLN A 40 13.39 12.57 3.38
CA GLN A 40 12.82 13.89 3.10
C GLN A 40 12.85 14.21 1.60
N LYS A 41 13.96 13.95 0.91
CA LYS A 41 14.09 14.11 -0.54
C LYS A 41 13.10 13.23 -1.30
N ARG A 42 12.99 11.94 -0.95
CA ARG A 42 12.02 11.02 -1.57
C ARG A 42 10.58 11.47 -1.35
N ARG A 43 10.25 11.94 -0.15
CA ARG A 43 8.92 12.48 0.17
C ARG A 43 8.61 13.76 -0.63
N ALA A 44 9.60 14.64 -0.82
CA ALA A 44 9.46 15.81 -1.66
C ALA A 44 9.18 15.43 -3.12
N LYS A 45 9.93 14.47 -3.69
CA LYS A 45 9.68 13.94 -5.03
C LYS A 45 8.29 13.30 -5.17
N ALA A 46 7.84 12.57 -4.15
CA ALA A 46 6.49 12.00 -4.12
C ALA A 46 5.40 13.08 -4.17
N ARG A 47 5.54 14.14 -3.36
CA ARG A 47 4.62 15.28 -3.40
C ARG A 47 4.64 15.98 -4.75
N GLN A 48 5.82 16.22 -5.30
CA GLN A 48 5.96 16.84 -6.61
C GLN A 48 5.20 16.03 -7.67
N LEU A 49 5.48 14.72 -7.78
CA LEU A 49 4.81 13.83 -8.73
C LEU A 49 3.28 13.83 -8.56
N TRP A 50 2.80 13.83 -7.32
CA TRP A 50 1.36 13.88 -7.04
C TRP A 50 0.72 15.18 -7.54
N HIS A 51 1.38 16.32 -7.31
CA HIS A 51 0.85 17.64 -7.66
C HIS A 51 0.99 17.97 -9.15
N GLU A 52 1.90 17.33 -9.88
CA GLU A 52 2.02 17.41 -11.35
C GLU A 52 0.81 16.78 -12.07
N ALA A 53 0.16 15.79 -11.45
CA ALA A 53 -1.04 15.15 -12.00
C ALA A 53 -2.32 15.96 -11.68
N PRO A 54 -3.26 16.12 -12.63
CA PRO A 54 -4.57 16.71 -12.36
C PRO A 54 -5.36 15.91 -11.31
N ALA A 55 -6.26 16.59 -10.60
CA ALA A 55 -7.15 15.93 -9.63
C ALA A 55 -8.29 15.18 -10.35
N GLY A 56 -8.65 14.00 -9.83
CA GLY A 56 -9.70 13.16 -10.38
C GLY A 56 -9.19 12.18 -11.44
N ILE A 57 -10.05 11.22 -11.80
CA ILE A 57 -9.75 10.19 -12.81
C ILE A 57 -10.84 10.05 -13.88
N ALA A 58 -11.93 10.83 -13.78
CA ALA A 58 -13.00 10.86 -14.77
C ALA A 58 -12.47 11.18 -16.17
N GLY A 59 -12.87 10.37 -17.16
CA GLY A 59 -12.43 10.46 -18.55
C GLY A 59 -10.96 10.12 -18.78
N THR A 60 -10.25 9.58 -17.78
CA THR A 60 -8.82 9.23 -17.90
C THR A 60 -8.63 7.74 -18.17
N PRO A 61 -7.44 7.34 -18.67
CA PRO A 61 -7.01 5.94 -18.73
C PRO A 61 -7.17 5.15 -17.42
N VAL A 62 -7.12 5.82 -16.26
CA VAL A 62 -7.29 5.15 -14.96
C VAL A 62 -8.75 4.73 -14.75
N GLU A 63 -9.71 5.57 -15.13
CA GLU A 63 -11.13 5.20 -15.08
C GLU A 63 -11.41 4.05 -16.05
N ALA A 64 -10.89 4.11 -17.28
CA ALA A 64 -11.03 3.02 -18.25
C ALA A 64 -10.40 1.71 -17.76
N TYR A 65 -9.21 1.78 -17.17
CA TYR A 65 -8.53 0.63 -16.56
C TYR A 65 -9.37 -0.01 -15.44
N LEU A 66 -9.91 0.79 -14.52
CA LEU A 66 -10.74 0.31 -13.42
C LEU A 66 -12.07 -0.26 -13.93
N ALA A 67 -12.72 0.40 -14.89
CA ALA A 67 -13.94 -0.10 -15.53
C ALA A 67 -13.72 -1.44 -16.24
N GLY A 68 -12.59 -1.62 -16.93
CA GLY A 68 -12.17 -2.92 -17.51
C GLY A 68 -11.92 -4.02 -16.46
N ARG A 69 -11.83 -3.64 -15.18
CA ARG A 69 -11.82 -4.56 -14.04
C ARG A 69 -13.17 -4.68 -13.32
N ARG A 70 -14.25 -4.22 -13.96
CA ARG A 70 -15.62 -4.14 -13.40
C ARG A 70 -15.71 -3.24 -12.16
N ILE A 71 -14.76 -2.30 -12.00
CA ILE A 71 -14.79 -1.30 -10.94
C ILE A 71 -15.32 0.00 -11.56
N ASP A 72 -16.64 0.11 -11.70
CA ASP A 72 -17.28 1.32 -12.22
C ASP A 72 -17.52 2.36 -11.12
N LEU A 73 -16.55 3.27 -10.97
CA LEU A 73 -16.62 4.31 -9.96
C LEU A 73 -17.66 5.41 -10.24
N ARG A 74 -18.32 5.40 -11.40
CA ARG A 74 -19.41 6.34 -11.72
C ARG A 74 -20.65 6.05 -10.87
N GLU A 75 -20.84 4.78 -10.49
CA GLU A 75 -21.94 4.32 -9.65
C GLU A 75 -21.86 4.85 -8.21
N MET A 76 -20.66 5.19 -7.74
CA MET A 76 -20.43 5.67 -6.38
C MET A 76 -20.85 7.13 -6.16
N GLY A 77 -21.29 7.85 -7.20
CA GLY A 77 -21.66 9.28 -7.14
C GLY A 77 -20.49 10.25 -6.94
N ARG A 78 -19.31 9.76 -6.55
CA ARG A 78 -18.05 10.49 -6.53
C ARG A 78 -16.86 9.54 -6.68
N GLN A 79 -15.78 10.03 -7.25
CA GLN A 79 -14.54 9.27 -7.35
C GLN A 79 -13.63 9.49 -6.14
N PRO A 80 -12.74 8.52 -5.81
CA PRO A 80 -11.71 8.68 -4.80
C PRO A 80 -10.77 9.84 -5.12
N GLY A 81 -10.76 10.87 -4.27
CA GLY A 81 -9.79 11.97 -4.38
C GLY A 81 -8.33 11.54 -4.12
N SER A 82 -8.10 10.29 -3.71
CA SER A 82 -6.79 9.69 -3.54
C SER A 82 -6.20 9.11 -4.82
N LEU A 83 -6.91 9.12 -5.95
CA LEU A 83 -6.44 8.62 -7.24
C LEU A 83 -6.27 9.76 -8.25
N ARG A 84 -5.23 9.66 -9.08
CA ARG A 84 -4.95 10.57 -10.20
C ARG A 84 -4.38 9.80 -11.39
N PHE A 85 -4.48 10.39 -12.57
CA PHE A 85 -3.79 9.92 -13.77
C PHE A 85 -2.60 10.82 -14.10
N HIS A 86 -1.47 10.21 -14.45
CA HIS A 86 -0.31 10.93 -14.98
C HIS A 86 0.16 10.28 -16.29
N PRO A 87 0.24 11.01 -17.42
CA PRO A 87 0.53 10.42 -18.73
C PRO A 87 2.00 9.98 -18.91
N THR A 88 2.93 10.58 -18.17
CA THR A 88 4.38 10.42 -18.39
C THR A 88 5.18 10.17 -17.10
N VAL A 89 4.95 9.04 -16.42
CA VAL A 89 5.70 8.66 -15.21
C VAL A 89 6.91 7.80 -15.55
N TRP A 90 8.11 8.22 -15.14
CA TRP A 90 9.35 7.46 -15.37
C TRP A 90 9.28 6.03 -14.81
N CYS A 91 9.42 5.03 -15.68
CA CYS A 91 9.55 3.62 -15.32
C CYS A 91 11.02 3.19 -15.47
N GLY A 92 11.65 2.81 -14.36
CA GLY A 92 13.05 2.41 -14.35
C GLY A 92 13.33 1.05 -15.02
N GLU A 93 12.33 0.19 -15.13
CA GLU A 93 12.47 -1.15 -15.73
C GLU A 93 12.65 -1.07 -17.25
N VAL A 94 11.81 -0.28 -17.92
CA VAL A 94 11.90 -0.03 -19.38
C VAL A 94 12.62 1.27 -19.73
N ARG A 95 13.16 1.99 -18.73
CA ARG A 95 13.93 3.25 -18.86
C ARG A 95 13.26 4.32 -19.73
N ARG A 96 11.93 4.47 -19.61
CA ARG A 96 11.13 5.47 -20.34
C ARG A 96 9.91 5.90 -19.52
N PRO A 97 9.32 7.08 -19.81
CA PRO A 97 8.04 7.45 -19.21
C PRO A 97 6.91 6.56 -19.76
N LEU A 98 5.97 6.21 -18.88
CA LEU A 98 4.76 5.46 -19.18
C LEU A 98 3.54 6.12 -18.50
N PRO A 99 2.32 5.96 -19.04
CA PRO A 99 1.09 6.32 -18.34
C PRO A 99 1.00 5.59 -17.00
N ALA A 100 0.46 6.24 -15.97
CA ALA A 100 0.29 5.60 -14.67
C ALA A 100 -0.92 6.11 -13.89
N MET A 101 -1.54 5.18 -13.15
CA MET A 101 -2.37 5.52 -12.00
C MET A 101 -1.47 5.90 -10.83
N LEU A 102 -1.69 7.08 -10.28
CA LEU A 102 -1.10 7.52 -9.02
C LEU A 102 -2.11 7.38 -7.90
N ALA A 103 -1.66 6.88 -6.75
CA ALA A 103 -2.47 6.85 -5.54
C ALA A 103 -1.74 7.49 -4.36
N ALA A 104 -2.39 8.45 -3.72
CA ALA A 104 -1.86 9.17 -2.58
C ALA A 104 -1.84 8.28 -1.34
N ILE A 105 -0.65 8.08 -0.78
CA ILE A 105 -0.49 7.44 0.52
C ILE A 105 -0.33 8.56 1.56
N CYS A 106 -1.29 8.62 2.49
CA CYS A 106 -1.29 9.60 3.56
C CYS A 106 -0.93 8.94 4.90
N GLY A 107 -0.09 9.62 5.67
CA GLY A 107 0.17 9.24 7.06
C GLY A 107 -1.02 9.53 7.98
N PRO A 108 -0.89 9.22 9.29
CA PRO A 108 -1.95 9.46 10.27
C PRO A 108 -2.44 10.92 10.32
N SER A 109 -1.54 11.90 10.18
CA SER A 109 -1.88 13.33 10.12
C SER A 109 -2.64 13.75 8.84
N GLY A 110 -2.86 12.84 7.89
CA GLY A 110 -3.48 13.14 6.59
C GLY A 110 -2.53 13.72 5.54
N LYS A 111 -1.28 14.04 5.92
CA LYS A 111 -0.27 14.54 4.99
C LYS A 111 0.18 13.42 4.03
N LEU A 112 0.39 13.77 2.76
CA LEU A 112 0.99 12.88 1.77
C LEU A 112 2.43 12.53 2.16
N VAL A 113 2.70 11.23 2.30
CA VAL A 113 4.03 10.70 2.66
C VAL A 113 4.68 9.92 1.53
N ALA A 114 3.87 9.35 0.64
CA ALA A 114 4.35 8.58 -0.50
C ALA A 114 3.28 8.55 -1.60
N VAL A 115 3.68 8.13 -2.80
CA VAL A 115 2.79 7.91 -3.94
C VAL A 115 2.97 6.48 -4.45
N HIS A 116 1.89 5.71 -4.48
CA HIS A 116 1.84 4.45 -5.19
C HIS A 116 1.66 4.72 -6.68
N ARG A 117 2.44 4.05 -7.52
CA ARG A 117 2.38 4.15 -8.99
C ARG A 117 2.05 2.78 -9.55
N THR A 118 0.98 2.70 -10.33
CA THR A 118 0.68 1.54 -11.18
C THR A 118 0.85 2.00 -12.62
N TRP A 119 1.87 1.49 -13.32
CA TRP A 119 2.04 1.80 -14.74
C TRP A 119 0.98 1.08 -15.57
N LEU A 120 0.43 1.79 -16.54
CA LEU A 120 -0.62 1.32 -17.42
C LEU A 120 -0.14 1.32 -18.87
N ALA A 121 -0.71 0.43 -19.66
CA ALA A 121 -0.51 0.38 -21.11
C ALA A 121 -1.86 0.12 -21.78
N GLN A 122 -1.99 0.63 -23.01
CA GLN A 122 -3.13 0.33 -23.85
C GLN A 122 -2.80 -0.91 -24.71
N THR A 123 -3.73 -1.85 -24.76
CA THR A 123 -3.63 -3.04 -25.61
C THR A 123 -3.90 -2.68 -27.08
N ALA A 124 -3.66 -3.63 -27.99
CA ALA A 124 -4.02 -3.46 -29.41
C ALA A 124 -5.53 -3.31 -29.63
N SER A 125 -6.36 -3.86 -28.74
CA SER A 125 -7.83 -3.70 -28.76
C SER A 125 -8.30 -2.35 -28.24
N GLY A 126 -7.40 -1.52 -27.69
CA GLY A 126 -7.74 -0.21 -27.11
C GLY A 126 -8.05 -0.23 -25.62
N ASP A 127 -8.01 -1.40 -24.97
CA ASP A 127 -8.26 -1.56 -23.53
C ASP A 127 -7.07 -1.11 -22.70
N TRP A 128 -7.32 -0.60 -21.50
CA TRP A 128 -6.26 -0.24 -20.56
C TRP A 128 -6.00 -1.36 -19.57
N THR A 129 -4.74 -1.76 -19.45
CA THR A 129 -4.27 -2.79 -18.51
C THR A 129 -3.03 -2.31 -17.75
N LYS A 130 -2.58 -3.09 -16.76
CA LYS A 130 -1.25 -2.89 -16.17
C LYS A 130 -0.21 -3.06 -17.27
N ALA A 131 0.77 -2.18 -17.30
CA ALA A 131 1.89 -2.32 -18.23
C ALA A 131 2.59 -3.67 -17.99
N ASP A 132 2.97 -4.35 -19.07
CA ASP A 132 3.72 -5.60 -19.03
C ASP A 132 5.13 -5.33 -18.47
N LEU A 133 5.27 -5.56 -17.16
CA LEU A 133 6.43 -5.28 -16.35
C LEU A 133 6.52 -6.37 -15.27
N GLN A 134 7.73 -6.71 -14.87
CA GLN A 134 7.98 -7.58 -13.72
C GLN A 134 7.45 -6.97 -12.43
N ALA A 135 7.58 -5.65 -12.27
CA ALA A 135 7.05 -4.92 -11.12
C ALA A 135 6.20 -3.72 -11.59
N PRO A 136 4.93 -3.95 -11.99
CA PRO A 136 4.06 -2.91 -12.55
C PRO A 136 3.58 -1.89 -11.51
N LYS A 137 3.85 -2.16 -10.22
CA LYS A 137 3.45 -1.35 -9.07
C LYS A 137 4.70 -0.96 -8.26
N LYS A 138 4.93 0.33 -8.02
CA LYS A 138 6.02 0.81 -7.14
C LYS A 138 5.62 2.04 -6.35
N VAL A 139 6.05 2.10 -5.09
CA VAL A 139 5.88 3.29 -4.24
C VAL A 139 7.07 4.23 -4.38
N LEU A 140 6.82 5.54 -4.40
CA LEU A 140 7.81 6.59 -4.25
C LEU A 140 7.65 7.23 -2.88
N GLY A 141 8.65 7.10 -2.00
CA GLY A 141 8.62 7.57 -0.62
C GLY A 141 8.48 6.43 0.41
N SER A 142 8.71 6.75 1.68
CA SER A 142 8.46 5.83 2.80
C SER A 142 6.98 5.91 3.20
N PHE A 143 6.33 4.76 3.28
CA PHE A 143 4.87 4.66 3.48
C PHE A 143 4.48 3.91 4.77
N ALA A 144 5.46 3.56 5.62
CA ALA A 144 5.21 2.83 6.85
C ALA A 144 4.13 3.52 7.70
N GLY A 145 3.05 2.79 7.98
CA GLY A 145 1.90 3.27 8.74
C GLY A 145 0.97 4.24 8.03
N GLY A 146 1.25 4.58 6.76
CA GLY A 146 0.35 5.31 5.88
C GLY A 146 -0.59 4.38 5.12
N CYS A 147 -1.68 4.93 4.60
CA CYS A 147 -2.65 4.22 3.77
C CYS A 147 -3.15 5.09 2.61
N ILE A 148 -3.69 4.43 1.59
CA ILE A 148 -4.49 5.07 0.53
C ILE A 148 -5.94 5.09 1.02
N ARG A 149 -6.57 6.27 0.98
CA ARG A 149 -7.93 6.48 1.49
C ARG A 149 -8.93 6.41 0.34
N LEU A 150 -9.30 5.18 -0.04
CA LEU A 150 -10.10 4.89 -1.25
C LEU A 150 -11.54 5.40 -1.13
N TRP A 151 -12.20 5.12 0.00
CA TRP A 151 -13.60 5.46 0.17
C TRP A 151 -13.91 5.95 1.57
N ARG A 152 -14.83 6.91 1.70
CA ARG A 152 -15.17 7.54 3.00
C ARG A 152 -16.44 6.99 3.65
N GLY A 153 -17.15 6.07 3.00
CA GLY A 153 -18.45 5.58 3.45
C GLY A 153 -19.53 6.67 3.45
N VAL A 154 -20.66 6.37 4.09
CA VAL A 154 -21.79 7.31 4.24
C VAL A 154 -21.43 8.58 4.99
N SER A 155 -20.46 8.53 5.92
CA SER A 155 -20.06 9.72 6.69
C SER A 155 -19.55 10.84 5.78
N GLY A 156 -18.92 10.50 4.65
CA GLY A 156 -18.23 11.45 3.78
C GLY A 156 -17.03 12.17 4.42
N LYS A 157 -16.79 11.96 5.72
CA LYS A 157 -15.76 12.63 6.51
C LYS A 157 -14.38 12.07 6.22
N SER A 158 -13.34 12.88 6.48
CA SER A 158 -11.97 12.41 6.36
C SER A 158 -11.65 11.40 7.47
N LEU A 159 -10.66 10.52 7.26
CA LEU A 159 -10.28 9.52 8.27
C LEU A 159 -9.94 10.16 9.63
N GLY A 160 -9.32 11.36 9.65
CA GLY A 160 -9.01 12.06 10.91
C GLY A 160 -10.24 12.63 11.64
N MET A 161 -11.40 12.61 11.00
CA MET A 161 -12.70 13.03 11.53
C MET A 161 -13.64 11.82 11.71
N ALA A 162 -13.07 10.62 11.88
CA ALA A 162 -13.84 9.42 12.14
C ALA A 162 -14.62 9.56 13.45
N GLU A 163 -15.84 9.02 13.47
CA GLU A 163 -16.71 9.06 14.65
C GLU A 163 -16.40 7.92 15.61
N GLU A 164 -16.69 8.11 16.90
CA GLU A 164 -16.42 7.09 17.91
C GLU A 164 -17.22 5.82 17.60
N GLY A 165 -16.55 4.68 17.58
CA GLY A 165 -17.16 3.40 17.23
C GLY A 165 -17.16 3.10 15.73
N GLU A 166 -16.58 3.96 14.88
CA GLU A 166 -16.59 3.75 13.43
C GLU A 166 -15.83 2.46 13.04
N SER A 167 -16.37 1.76 12.06
CA SER A 167 -15.76 0.59 11.44
C SER A 167 -15.03 0.96 10.15
N VAL A 168 -13.88 0.34 9.88
CA VAL A 168 -13.17 0.51 8.60
C VAL A 168 -12.89 -0.84 7.94
N ILE A 169 -12.92 -0.85 6.61
CA ILE A 169 -12.43 -1.96 5.81
C ILE A 169 -11.02 -1.61 5.32
N VAL A 170 -10.09 -2.56 5.43
CA VAL A 170 -8.71 -2.41 4.96
C VAL A 170 -8.40 -3.53 3.99
N ALA A 171 -8.10 -3.18 2.74
CA ALA A 171 -7.61 -4.11 1.72
C ALA A 171 -6.10 -3.97 1.54
N GLU A 172 -5.45 -4.99 0.97
CA GLU A 172 -4.04 -4.87 0.54
C GLU A 172 -3.93 -3.98 -0.70
N GLY A 173 -4.67 -4.31 -1.76
CA GLY A 173 -4.61 -3.65 -3.06
C GLY A 173 -5.61 -2.52 -3.26
N ILE A 174 -5.36 -1.68 -4.28
CA ILE A 174 -6.28 -0.61 -4.69
C ILE A 174 -7.51 -1.24 -5.33
N GLU A 175 -7.33 -2.19 -6.25
CA GLU A 175 -8.41 -2.85 -6.97
C GLU A 175 -9.35 -3.60 -6.03
N THR A 176 -8.81 -4.48 -5.18
CA THR A 176 -9.57 -5.17 -4.11
C THR A 176 -10.34 -4.18 -3.23
N GLY A 177 -9.68 -3.11 -2.76
CA GLY A 177 -10.32 -2.11 -1.91
C GLY A 177 -11.43 -1.34 -2.61
N LEU A 178 -11.31 -1.05 -3.91
CA LEU A 178 -12.37 -0.40 -4.67
C LEU A 178 -13.54 -1.35 -4.95
N SER A 179 -13.28 -2.62 -5.25
CA SER A 179 -14.35 -3.63 -5.39
C SER A 179 -15.18 -3.73 -4.10
N VAL A 180 -14.51 -3.76 -2.94
CA VAL A 180 -15.21 -3.78 -1.65
C VAL A 180 -15.94 -2.46 -1.38
N ALA A 181 -15.42 -1.32 -1.85
CA ALA A 181 -16.11 -0.04 -1.72
C ALA A 181 -17.39 0.03 -2.56
N LEU A 182 -17.44 -0.64 -3.72
CA LEU A 182 -18.65 -0.77 -4.53
C LEU A 182 -19.69 -1.68 -3.86
N ALA A 183 -19.25 -2.80 -3.27
CA ALA A 183 -20.13 -3.74 -2.57
C ALA A 183 -20.66 -3.19 -1.23
N CYS A 184 -19.85 -2.40 -0.53
CA CYS A 184 -20.16 -1.84 0.78
C CYS A 184 -19.99 -0.30 0.79
N PRO A 185 -20.78 0.45 0.00
CA PRO A 185 -20.63 1.91 -0.16
C PRO A 185 -20.88 2.68 1.14
N GLU A 186 -21.50 2.06 2.13
CA GLU A 186 -21.72 2.62 3.45
C GLU A 186 -20.46 2.63 4.33
N ARG A 187 -19.51 1.72 4.09
CA ARG A 187 -18.32 1.55 4.92
C ARG A 187 -17.14 2.37 4.41
N ARG A 188 -16.28 2.83 5.31
CA ARG A 188 -15.00 3.43 4.94
C ARG A 188 -14.05 2.34 4.44
N VAL A 189 -13.36 2.59 3.32
CA VAL A 189 -12.40 1.64 2.76
C VAL A 189 -11.02 2.27 2.56
N LEU A 190 -9.99 1.57 3.04
CA LEU A 190 -8.59 1.94 2.98
C LEU A 190 -7.79 0.86 2.25
N CYS A 191 -6.68 1.25 1.63
CA CYS A 191 -5.69 0.32 1.08
C CYS A 191 -4.37 0.46 1.83
N ALA A 192 -3.87 -0.66 2.34
CA ALA A 192 -2.64 -0.77 3.13
C ALA A 192 -1.38 -0.82 2.25
N VAL A 193 -1.52 -0.96 0.92
CA VAL A 193 -0.45 -1.11 -0.08
C VAL A 193 0.27 -2.46 -0.03
N SER A 194 0.49 -3.00 1.16
CA SER A 194 1.00 -4.36 1.39
C SER A 194 0.49 -4.94 2.70
N LEU A 195 0.40 -6.28 2.80
CA LEU A 195 0.11 -6.94 4.08
C LEU A 195 1.11 -6.58 5.17
N SER A 196 2.39 -6.43 4.81
CA SER A 196 3.45 -6.07 5.75
C SER A 196 3.28 -4.67 6.36
N ASN A 197 2.72 -3.72 5.62
CA ASN A 197 2.42 -2.38 6.12
C ASN A 197 1.12 -2.34 6.93
N MET A 198 0.22 -3.31 6.74
CA MET A 198 -1.08 -3.34 7.41
C MET A 198 -0.97 -3.29 8.93
N LYS A 199 -0.05 -4.05 9.52
CA LYS A 199 0.22 -4.00 10.98
C LYS A 199 0.74 -2.64 11.47
N SER A 200 1.32 -1.84 10.57
CA SER A 200 1.91 -0.54 10.93
C SER A 200 0.91 0.60 10.84
N LEU A 201 -0.29 0.36 10.27
CA LEU A 201 -1.30 1.38 10.06
C LEU A 201 -1.63 2.13 11.34
N LYS A 202 -1.62 3.46 11.24
CA LYS A 202 -2.00 4.35 12.33
C LYS A 202 -3.39 4.89 12.05
N LEU A 203 -4.38 4.20 12.61
CA LEU A 203 -5.79 4.57 12.52
C LEU A 203 -6.18 5.43 13.73
N PRO A 204 -7.17 6.34 13.60
CA PRO A 204 -7.70 7.09 14.73
C PRO A 204 -8.24 6.16 15.82
N ASP A 205 -8.20 6.61 17.07
CA ASP A 205 -8.73 5.85 18.22
C ASP A 205 -10.24 5.67 18.16
N ALA A 206 -10.93 6.58 17.47
CA ALA A 206 -12.37 6.52 17.22
C ALA A 206 -12.78 5.26 16.42
N VAL A 207 -11.87 4.72 15.60
CA VAL A 207 -12.12 3.49 14.84
C VAL A 207 -12.00 2.30 15.79
N LYS A 208 -13.09 1.57 16.02
CA LYS A 208 -13.11 0.41 16.94
C LYS A 208 -13.17 -0.94 16.26
N GLU A 209 -13.65 -0.99 15.03
CA GLU A 209 -13.77 -2.22 14.25
C GLU A 209 -12.96 -2.12 12.95
N ILE A 210 -12.22 -3.17 12.65
CA ILE A 210 -11.47 -3.32 11.41
C ILE A 210 -11.89 -4.62 10.75
N THR A 211 -12.37 -4.53 9.51
CA THR A 211 -12.49 -5.69 8.63
C THR A 211 -11.33 -5.70 7.66
N ILE A 212 -10.50 -6.74 7.72
CA ILE A 212 -9.44 -6.95 6.74
C ILE A 212 -10.05 -7.69 5.55
N ALA A 213 -10.05 -7.06 4.38
CA ALA A 213 -10.36 -7.71 3.11
C ALA A 213 -9.07 -8.35 2.59
N ALA A 214 -8.94 -9.65 2.83
CA ALA A 214 -7.77 -10.44 2.47
C ALA A 214 -8.05 -11.28 1.22
N ASP A 215 -7.03 -11.47 0.40
CA ASP A 215 -7.08 -12.38 -0.75
C ASP A 215 -7.05 -13.82 -0.22
N ASN A 216 -7.75 -14.75 -0.89
CA ASN A 216 -7.79 -16.15 -0.47
C ASN A 216 -6.58 -16.94 -0.99
N ASP A 217 -5.37 -16.46 -0.71
CA ASP A 217 -4.10 -17.12 -1.10
C ASP A 217 -3.61 -18.06 0.01
N THR A 218 -4.29 -19.21 0.14
CA THR A 218 -4.02 -20.26 1.14
C THR A 218 -2.59 -20.81 1.10
N GLY A 219 -1.93 -20.75 -0.06
CA GLY A 219 -0.59 -21.28 -0.32
C GLY A 219 0.56 -20.38 0.17
N ASN A 220 0.28 -19.12 0.48
CA ASN A 220 1.33 -18.14 0.77
C ASN A 220 1.57 -17.97 2.29
N GLU A 221 2.54 -18.73 2.82
CA GLU A 221 2.91 -18.67 4.24
C GLU A 221 3.33 -17.26 4.69
N SER A 222 4.00 -16.50 3.82
CA SER A 222 4.45 -15.14 4.13
C SER A 222 3.28 -14.16 4.26
N ALA A 223 2.27 -14.29 3.38
CA ALA A 223 1.03 -13.51 3.44
C ALA A 223 0.25 -13.83 4.72
N ARG A 224 0.09 -15.12 5.05
CA ARG A 224 -0.56 -15.57 6.29
C ARG A 224 0.14 -15.04 7.54
N LYS A 225 1.47 -15.09 7.60
CA LYS A 225 2.25 -14.52 8.71
C LYS A 225 2.04 -13.01 8.84
N ALA A 226 2.05 -12.28 7.71
CA ALA A 226 1.82 -10.84 7.71
C ALA A 226 0.39 -10.47 8.15
N LEU A 227 -0.62 -11.20 7.67
CA LEU A 227 -2.02 -11.05 8.08
C LEU A 227 -2.20 -11.30 9.58
N ASN A 228 -1.67 -12.41 10.10
CA ASN A 228 -1.73 -12.73 11.53
C ASN A 228 -1.04 -11.66 12.39
N ALA A 229 0.10 -11.12 11.93
CA ALA A 229 0.77 -10.02 12.62
C ALA A 229 -0.07 -8.73 12.63
N ALA A 230 -0.80 -8.44 11.56
CA ALA A 230 -1.72 -7.29 11.50
C ALA A 230 -2.91 -7.49 12.45
N ILE A 231 -3.54 -8.67 12.44
CA ILE A 231 -4.64 -9.02 13.35
C ILE A 231 -4.19 -8.86 14.80
N HIS A 232 -3.03 -9.44 15.15
CA HIS A 232 -2.49 -9.36 16.50
C HIS A 232 -2.25 -7.91 16.95
N GLU A 233 -1.64 -7.09 16.08
CA GLU A 233 -1.36 -5.69 16.41
C GLU A 233 -2.63 -4.84 16.57
N PHE A 234 -3.66 -5.07 15.75
CA PHE A 234 -4.94 -4.37 15.91
C PHE A 234 -5.69 -4.82 17.17
N ASN A 235 -5.68 -6.12 17.50
CA ASN A 235 -6.23 -6.63 18.76
C ASN A 235 -5.50 -6.02 19.97
N ARG A 236 -4.16 -5.90 19.91
CA ARG A 236 -3.35 -5.27 20.96
C ARG A 236 -3.70 -3.79 21.17
N GLN A 237 -4.22 -3.13 20.13
CA GLN A 237 -4.74 -1.76 20.21
C GLN A 237 -6.19 -1.69 20.74
N GLY A 238 -6.78 -2.82 21.15
CA GLY A 238 -8.15 -2.87 21.67
C GLY A 238 -9.24 -2.78 20.60
N ARG A 239 -8.91 -3.10 19.34
CA ARG A 239 -9.85 -3.04 18.21
C ARG A 239 -10.43 -4.43 17.94
N LEU A 240 -11.70 -4.49 17.57
CA LEU A 240 -12.32 -5.70 17.04
C LEU A 240 -11.83 -5.93 15.60
N VAL A 241 -11.27 -7.12 15.33
CA VAL A 241 -10.76 -7.46 14.00
C VAL A 241 -11.58 -8.60 13.40
N ARG A 242 -12.08 -8.38 12.18
CA ARG A 242 -12.69 -9.39 11.33
C ARG A 242 -11.84 -9.59 10.09
N VAL A 243 -11.89 -10.78 9.52
CA VAL A 243 -11.25 -11.08 8.23
C VAL A 243 -12.34 -11.55 7.28
N ALA A 244 -12.41 -10.91 6.13
CA ALA A 244 -13.25 -11.32 5.02
C ALA A 244 -12.35 -11.82 3.89
N MET A 245 -12.64 -12.99 3.36
CA MET A 245 -11.96 -13.61 2.23
C MET A 245 -13.00 -14.15 1.24
N PRO A 246 -12.73 -14.11 -0.07
CA PRO A 246 -13.53 -14.82 -1.06
C PRO A 246 -13.64 -16.32 -0.75
N GLU A 247 -14.75 -16.95 -1.12
CA GLU A 247 -14.93 -18.40 -0.95
C GLU A 247 -14.01 -19.21 -1.86
N THR A 248 -13.72 -18.69 -3.06
CA THR A 248 -12.88 -19.37 -4.05
C THR A 248 -11.40 -19.21 -3.70
N GLU A 249 -10.71 -20.34 -3.55
CA GLU A 249 -9.26 -20.39 -3.33
C GLU A 249 -8.50 -19.73 -4.49
N GLY A 250 -7.50 -18.92 -4.16
CA GLY A 250 -6.67 -18.18 -5.11
C GLY A 250 -7.31 -16.91 -5.68
N SER A 251 -8.53 -16.55 -5.28
CA SER A 251 -9.23 -15.35 -5.77
C SER A 251 -9.12 -14.15 -4.84
N ASP A 252 -9.25 -12.95 -5.41
CA ASP A 252 -9.46 -11.70 -4.67
C ASP A 252 -10.89 -11.17 -4.83
N PHE A 253 -11.26 -10.12 -4.08
CA PHE A 253 -12.59 -9.51 -4.18
C PHE A 253 -12.88 -8.88 -5.56
N ASN A 254 -11.86 -8.54 -6.35
CA ASN A 254 -12.07 -8.08 -7.73
C ASN A 254 -12.42 -9.24 -8.66
N ASP A 255 -11.82 -10.42 -8.48
CA ASP A 255 -12.17 -11.63 -9.23
C ASP A 255 -13.62 -12.07 -8.95
N VAL A 256 -14.07 -11.96 -7.69
CA VAL A 256 -15.48 -12.21 -7.32
C VAL A 256 -16.41 -11.24 -8.06
N LEU A 257 -16.12 -9.94 -8.02
CA LEU A 257 -16.94 -8.92 -8.69
C LEU A 257 -17.02 -9.17 -10.20
N ARG A 258 -15.92 -9.60 -10.82
CA ARG A 258 -15.90 -9.95 -12.25
C ARG A 258 -16.79 -11.16 -12.54
N THR A 259 -16.70 -12.20 -11.72
CA THR A 259 -17.46 -13.45 -11.90
C THR A 259 -18.97 -13.24 -11.76
N GLU A 260 -19.41 -12.43 -10.79
CA GLU A 260 -20.83 -12.13 -10.59
C GLU A 260 -21.43 -11.34 -11.75
N HIS A 261 -20.69 -10.39 -12.34
CA HIS A 261 -21.12 -9.68 -13.54
C HIS A 261 -21.22 -10.61 -14.75
N ASP A 262 -20.23 -11.47 -14.97
CA ASP A 262 -20.25 -12.39 -16.11
C ASP A 262 -21.44 -13.37 -16.03
N LYS A 263 -21.89 -13.76 -14.82
CA LYS A 263 -23.13 -14.54 -14.63
C LYS A 263 -24.38 -13.73 -14.99
N GLN A 264 -24.46 -12.47 -14.54
CA GLN A 264 -25.61 -11.60 -14.84
C GLN A 264 -25.74 -11.31 -16.35
N GLU A 265 -24.63 -11.11 -17.07
CA GLU A 265 -24.64 -10.92 -18.53
C GLU A 265 -25.13 -12.18 -19.29
N ILE A 266 -24.86 -13.38 -18.77
CA ILE A 266 -25.35 -14.65 -19.36
C ILE A 266 -26.85 -14.83 -19.11
N ASP A 267 -27.33 -14.48 -17.92
CA ASP A 267 -28.73 -14.62 -17.53
C ASP A 267 -29.63 -13.57 -18.22
N GLU A 268 -29.13 -12.37 -18.50
CA GLU A 268 -29.87 -11.32 -19.25
C GLU A 268 -29.79 -11.50 -20.78
N GLY A 269 -28.85 -12.30 -21.28
CA GLY A 269 -28.66 -12.61 -22.69
C GLY A 269 -29.35 -13.90 -23.19
N SER A 270 -30.04 -14.63 -22.30
CA SER A 270 -30.79 -15.86 -22.59
C SER A 270 -32.31 -15.63 -22.62
#